data_AF-A0A955YN67-F1
#
_entry.id   AF-A0A955YN67-F1
#
_cell.length_a   1.000
_cell.length_b   1.000
_cell.length_c   1.000
_cell.angle_alpha   90.00
_cell.angle_beta   90.00
_cell.angle_gamma   90.00
#
_symmetry.space_group_name_H-M   'P 1'
#
loop_
_entity.id
_entity.type
_entity.pdbx_description
1 polymer ?
#
loop_
_entity_poly.entity_id
_entity_poly.type
_entity_poly.pdbx_seq_one_letter_code
_entity_poly.pdbx_strand_id
1 'polypeptide(L)'
;KHSIFNLVLLAVILAMGIYIYIQNIDAGIGMAAIFMLLALLYGVSFVVPIGGADMPVVISLLNSFSGLSAASAGLIYGNNFMLVGGILVGASGTILTVLMCEAMNRSLLNVLIGGFGGGGAASSKGAAGGQVAKEVTLNDAAIQLYYSKSVMIVPGYGLAVAQAQKVCKEIDDLLESNGVDVKYAIHPVAG
;
A
#
# COMPACT_ATOMS: atom_id res chain seq x y z
N LYS A 1 3.38 22.37 -4.90
CA LYS A 1 4.79 22.61 -5.30
C LYS A 1 5.49 21.30 -5.69
N HIS A 2 5.49 20.26 -4.85
CA HIS A 2 6.04 18.93 -5.21
C HIS A 2 5.35 18.26 -6.42
N SER A 3 4.01 18.34 -6.53
CA SER A 3 3.28 17.79 -7.70
C SER A 3 3.72 18.43 -9.02
N ILE A 4 3.94 19.75 -9.05
CA ILE A 4 4.41 20.48 -10.24
C ILE A 4 5.84 20.06 -10.58
N PHE A 5 6.72 19.94 -9.57
CA PHE A 5 8.08 19.45 -9.76
C PHE A 5 8.11 18.04 -10.35
N ASN A 6 7.32 17.10 -9.81
CA ASN A 6 7.21 15.74 -10.33
C ASN A 6 6.70 15.72 -11.77
N LEU A 7 5.70 16.56 -12.10
CA LEU A 7 5.14 16.63 -13.45
C LEU A 7 6.15 17.19 -14.46
N VAL A 8 6.88 18.24 -14.08
CA VAL A 8 7.97 18.80 -14.91
C VAL A 8 9.07 17.77 -15.10
N LEU A 9 9.49 17.08 -14.04
CA LEU A 9 10.54 16.08 -14.12
C LEU A 9 10.12 14.88 -14.99
N LEU A 10 8.86 14.44 -14.90
CA LEU A 10 8.28 13.45 -15.80
C LEU A 10 8.30 13.92 -17.26
N ALA A 11 7.91 15.16 -17.54
CA ALA A 11 7.91 15.72 -18.88
C ALA A 11 9.32 15.77 -19.48
N VAL A 12 10.34 16.13 -18.68
CA VAL A 12 11.75 16.12 -19.09
C VAL A 12 12.22 14.70 -19.42
N ILE A 13 11.87 13.71 -18.60
CA ILE A 13 12.23 12.29 -18.85
C ILE A 13 11.59 11.80 -20.14
N LEU A 14 10.31 12.09 -20.38
CA LEU A 14 9.61 11.70 -21.61
C LEU A 14 10.22 12.37 -22.84
N ALA A 15 10.50 13.67 -22.78
CA ALA A 15 11.15 14.38 -23.88
C ALA A 15 12.55 13.82 -24.19
N MET A 16 13.32 13.49 -23.15
CA MET A 16 14.63 12.88 -23.29
C MET A 16 14.56 11.46 -23.87
N GLY A 17 13.57 10.66 -23.46
CA GLY A 17 13.33 9.33 -24.04
C GLY A 17 12.97 9.39 -25.53
N ILE A 18 12.11 10.33 -25.93
CA ILE A 18 11.77 10.56 -27.34
C ILE A 18 12.99 11.03 -28.13
N TYR A 19 13.79 11.93 -27.56
CA TYR A 19 15.03 12.41 -28.18
C TYR A 19 16.02 11.27 -28.43
N ILE A 20 16.22 10.39 -27.45
CA ILE A 20 17.08 9.20 -27.59
C ILE A 20 16.54 8.27 -28.69
N TYR A 21 15.22 8.06 -28.75
CA TYR A 21 14.60 7.23 -29.78
C TYR A 21 14.83 7.78 -31.20
N ILE A 22 14.72 9.10 -31.39
CA ILE A 22 14.94 9.74 -32.70
C ILE A 22 16.42 9.62 -33.12
N GLN A 23 17.35 9.87 -32.19
CA GLN A 23 18.79 9.86 -32.47
C GLN A 23 19.39 8.45 -32.61
N ASN A 24 18.61 7.39 -32.34
CA ASN A 24 18.91 5.97 -32.53
C ASN A 24 20.23 5.45 -31.92
N ILE A 25 21.38 5.77 -32.53
CA ILE A 25 22.69 5.14 -32.25
C ILE A 25 23.73 6.15 -31.73
N ASP A 26 23.57 7.45 -31.99
CA ASP A 26 24.51 8.50 -31.54
C ASP A 26 24.21 9.02 -30.13
N ALA A 27 23.12 8.55 -29.51
CA ALA A 27 22.85 8.76 -28.09
C ALA A 27 23.83 7.90 -27.27
N GLY A 28 25.09 8.34 -27.18
CA GLY A 28 26.15 7.64 -26.46
C GLY A 28 25.77 7.28 -25.02
N ILE A 29 26.50 6.33 -24.44
CA ILE A 29 26.28 5.76 -23.09
C ILE A 29 26.03 6.84 -22.02
N GLY A 30 26.65 8.02 -22.15
CA GLY A 30 26.43 9.16 -21.25
C GLY A 30 24.98 9.67 -21.23
N MET A 31 24.28 9.72 -22.36
CA MET A 31 22.89 10.20 -22.44
C MET A 31 21.93 9.18 -21.83
N ALA A 32 22.18 7.89 -22.05
CA ALA A 32 21.43 6.80 -21.40
C ALA A 32 21.64 6.79 -19.87
N ALA A 33 22.87 7.05 -19.41
CA ALA A 33 23.17 7.16 -17.99
C ALA A 33 22.46 8.35 -17.32
N ILE A 34 22.42 9.51 -17.98
CA ILE A 34 21.67 10.68 -17.49
C ILE A 34 20.18 10.38 -17.44
N PHE A 35 19.62 9.72 -18.47
CA PHE A 35 18.22 9.31 -18.50
C PHE A 35 17.88 8.37 -17.32
N MET A 36 18.73 7.37 -17.07
CA MET A 36 18.58 6.46 -15.93
C MET A 36 18.64 7.20 -14.58
N LEU A 37 19.56 8.15 -14.43
CA LEU A 37 19.70 8.95 -13.21
C LEU A 37 18.45 9.80 -12.96
N LEU A 38 17.91 10.45 -14.00
CA LEU A 38 16.67 11.21 -13.89
C LEU A 38 15.46 10.33 -13.54
N ALA A 39 15.37 9.12 -14.12
CA ALA A 39 14.31 8.17 -13.79
C ALA A 39 14.40 7.69 -12.32
N LEU A 40 15.61 7.49 -11.80
CA LEU A 40 15.82 7.14 -10.39
C LEU A 40 15.40 8.31 -9.48
N LEU A 41 15.82 9.54 -9.80
CA LEU A 41 15.39 10.74 -9.08
C LEU A 41 13.86 10.91 -9.11
N TYR A 42 13.22 10.62 -10.24
CA TYR A 42 11.77 10.61 -10.34
C TYR A 42 11.13 9.60 -9.39
N GLY A 43 11.63 8.37 -9.36
CA GLY A 43 11.13 7.33 -8.46
C GLY A 43 11.17 7.76 -6.99
N VAL A 44 12.28 8.36 -6.55
CA VAL A 44 12.39 8.89 -5.19
C VAL A 44 11.39 10.04 -4.96
N SER A 45 11.37 11.02 -5.86
CA SER A 45 10.48 12.18 -5.74
C SER A 45 8.99 11.83 -5.84
N PHE A 46 8.64 10.73 -6.50
CA PHE A 46 7.28 10.21 -6.62
C PHE A 46 6.78 9.59 -5.32
N VAL A 47 7.64 8.88 -4.58
CA VAL A 47 7.26 8.15 -3.36
C VAL A 47 7.29 9.04 -2.11
N VAL A 48 8.24 9.98 -2.02
CA VAL A 48 8.42 10.89 -0.85
C VAL A 48 7.13 11.58 -0.35
N PRO A 49 6.23 12.12 -1.20
CA PRO A 49 5.05 12.84 -0.71
C PRO A 49 3.94 11.92 -0.17
N ILE A 50 4.09 10.59 -0.26
CA ILE A 50 3.02 9.66 0.07
C ILE A 50 3.06 9.33 1.56
N GLY A 51 1.90 9.41 2.22
CA GLY A 51 1.78 9.18 3.66
C GLY A 51 2.07 7.73 4.06
N GLY A 52 2.66 7.53 5.25
CA GLY A 52 3.04 6.19 5.71
C GLY A 52 1.88 5.20 5.82
N ALA A 53 0.67 5.66 6.14
CA ALA A 53 -0.53 4.84 6.19
C ALA A 53 -1.01 4.36 4.80
N ASP A 54 -0.68 5.10 3.74
CA ASP A 54 -1.05 4.75 2.36
C ASP A 54 0.07 4.01 1.62
N MET A 55 1.23 3.83 2.26
CA MET A 55 2.42 3.22 1.68
C MET A 55 2.17 1.81 1.09
N PRO A 56 1.36 0.91 1.71
CA PRO A 56 1.06 -0.39 1.13
C PRO A 56 0.46 -0.34 -0.29
N VAL A 57 -0.38 0.67 -0.57
CA VAL A 57 -0.99 0.86 -1.90
C VAL A 57 0.08 1.22 -2.93
N VAL A 58 1.04 2.07 -2.55
CA VAL A 58 2.16 2.47 -3.42
C VAL A 58 3.06 1.28 -3.74
N ILE A 59 3.33 0.44 -2.74
CA ILE A 59 4.14 -0.78 -2.92
C ILE A 59 3.48 -1.69 -3.97
N SER A 60 2.17 -1.90 -3.86
CA SER A 60 1.39 -2.69 -4.83
C SER A 60 1.41 -2.09 -6.23
N LEU A 61 1.29 -0.76 -6.34
CA LEU A 61 1.35 -0.05 -7.62
C LEU A 61 2.72 -0.17 -8.28
N LEU A 62 3.80 0.03 -7.51
CA LEU A 62 5.17 -0.12 -8.00
C LEU A 62 5.47 -1.56 -8.42
N ASN A 63 4.88 -2.56 -7.75
CA ASN A 63 4.93 -3.95 -8.16
C ASN A 63 4.20 -4.20 -9.50
N SER A 64 3.12 -3.47 -9.78
CA SER A 64 2.49 -3.52 -11.10
C SER A 64 3.41 -2.91 -12.18
N PHE A 65 4.05 -1.77 -11.89
CA PHE A 65 4.97 -1.12 -12.82
C PHE A 65 6.23 -1.94 -13.11
N SER A 66 6.75 -2.69 -12.13
CA SER A 66 7.85 -3.63 -12.38
C SER A 66 7.42 -4.76 -13.33
N GLY A 67 6.20 -5.29 -13.17
CA GLY A 67 5.61 -6.26 -14.09
C GLY A 67 5.46 -5.72 -15.52
N LEU A 68 4.91 -4.51 -15.68
CA LEU A 68 4.80 -3.84 -16.98
C LEU A 68 6.18 -3.62 -17.62
N SER A 69 7.18 -3.20 -16.85
CA SER A 69 8.55 -3.00 -17.32
C SER A 69 9.19 -4.32 -17.78
N ALA A 70 8.97 -5.41 -17.02
CA ALA A 70 9.42 -6.75 -17.40
C ALA A 70 8.74 -7.26 -18.68
N ALA A 71 7.44 -6.98 -18.85
CA ALA A 71 6.71 -7.31 -20.08
C ALA A 71 7.27 -6.55 -21.29
N SER A 72 7.54 -5.25 -21.15
CA SER A 72 8.18 -4.44 -22.19
C SER A 72 9.57 -4.98 -22.55
N ALA A 73 10.40 -5.32 -21.56
CA ALA A 73 11.68 -5.96 -21.80
C ALA A 73 11.51 -7.33 -22.49
N GLY A 74 10.48 -8.10 -22.13
CA GLY A 74 10.16 -9.39 -22.74
C GLY A 74 9.87 -9.27 -24.23
N LEU A 75 9.16 -8.21 -24.63
CA LEU A 75 8.93 -7.87 -26.05
C LEU A 75 10.24 -7.50 -26.75
N ILE A 76 11.09 -6.69 -26.13
CA ILE A 76 12.37 -6.23 -26.71
C ILE A 76 13.32 -7.41 -26.95
N TYR A 77 13.42 -8.33 -26.00
CA TYR A 77 14.32 -9.49 -26.09
C TYR A 77 13.69 -10.72 -26.77
N GLY A 78 12.42 -10.65 -27.18
CA GLY A 78 11.70 -11.79 -27.76
C GLY A 78 11.55 -12.98 -26.80
N ASN A 79 11.55 -12.73 -25.49
CA ASN A 79 11.46 -13.77 -24.46
C ASN A 79 10.03 -13.94 -23.95
N ASN A 80 9.37 -15.00 -24.40
CA ASN A 80 7.98 -15.33 -24.02
C ASN A 80 7.79 -15.54 -22.52
N PHE A 81 8.78 -16.10 -21.80
CA PHE A 81 8.67 -16.30 -20.36
C PHE A 81 8.64 -14.97 -19.62
N MET A 82 9.53 -14.04 -20.00
CA MET A 82 9.59 -12.71 -19.38
C MET A 82 8.37 -11.86 -19.74
N LEU A 83 7.87 -11.98 -20.97
CA LEU A 83 6.64 -11.34 -21.41
C LEU A 83 5.43 -11.81 -20.59
N VAL A 84 5.19 -13.13 -20.54
CA VAL A 84 4.05 -13.70 -19.83
C VAL A 84 4.15 -13.44 -18.32
N GLY A 85 5.34 -13.59 -17.74
CA GLY A 85 5.59 -13.29 -16.33
C GLY A 85 5.33 -11.82 -16.00
N GLY A 86 5.81 -10.89 -16.83
CA GLY A 86 5.60 -9.46 -16.65
C GLY A 86 4.12 -9.06 -16.73
N ILE A 87 3.38 -9.60 -17.69
CA ILE A 87 1.93 -9.34 -17.84
C ILE A 87 1.17 -9.84 -16.60
N LEU A 88 1.48 -11.05 -16.11
CA LEU A 88 0.81 -11.64 -14.94
C LEU A 88 1.07 -10.79 -13.69
N VAL A 89 2.32 -10.42 -13.42
CA VAL A 89 2.69 -9.58 -12.27
C VAL A 89 2.04 -8.20 -12.39
N GLY A 90 2.08 -7.59 -13.58
CA GLY A 90 1.48 -6.28 -13.86
C GLY A 90 -0.01 -6.26 -13.58
N ALA A 91 -0.75 -7.23 -14.12
CA ALA A 91 -2.20 -7.35 -13.94
C ALA A 91 -2.56 -7.63 -12.47
N SER A 92 -1.89 -8.58 -11.83
CA SER A 92 -2.11 -8.92 -10.41
C SER A 92 -1.88 -7.70 -9.49
N GLY A 93 -0.78 -6.98 -9.70
CA GLY A 93 -0.47 -5.75 -8.96
C GLY A 93 -1.54 -4.66 -9.14
N THR A 94 -2.03 -4.44 -10.38
CA THR A 94 -3.10 -3.45 -10.60
C THR A 94 -4.39 -3.81 -9.86
N ILE A 95 -4.80 -5.08 -9.93
CA ILE A 95 -6.02 -5.57 -9.26
C ILE A 95 -5.89 -5.41 -7.75
N LEU A 96 -4.76 -5.84 -7.18
CA LEU A 96 -4.50 -5.69 -5.75
C LEU A 96 -4.52 -4.23 -5.32
N THR A 97 -3.91 -3.34 -6.09
CA THR A 97 -3.91 -1.89 -5.80
C THR A 97 -5.33 -1.33 -5.76
N VAL A 98 -6.20 -1.73 -6.69
CA VAL A 98 -7.60 -1.29 -6.73
C VAL A 98 -8.39 -1.83 -5.53
N LEU A 99 -8.24 -3.11 -5.19
CA LEU A 99 -8.91 -3.71 -4.04
C LEU A 99 -8.48 -3.06 -2.72
N MET A 100 -7.21 -2.70 -2.57
CA MET A 100 -6.72 -1.96 -1.40
C MET A 100 -7.33 -0.55 -1.32
N CYS A 101 -7.41 0.16 -2.44
CA CYS A 101 -8.06 1.48 -2.51
C CYS A 101 -9.54 1.40 -2.13
N GLU A 102 -10.26 0.40 -2.64
CA GLU A 102 -11.67 0.15 -2.33
C GLU A 102 -11.88 -0.18 -0.86
N ALA A 103 -11.06 -1.05 -0.28
CA ALA A 103 -11.09 -1.38 1.14
C ALA A 103 -10.78 -0.19 2.06
N MET A 104 -10.02 0.80 1.58
CA MET A 104 -9.74 2.06 2.28
C MET A 104 -10.79 3.14 2.02
N ASN A 105 -11.76 2.89 1.14
CA ASN A 105 -12.72 3.88 0.65
C ASN A 105 -12.04 5.18 0.13
N ARG A 106 -10.88 5.03 -0.51
CA ARG A 106 -10.08 6.13 -1.08
C ARG A 106 -9.71 5.81 -2.53
N SER A 107 -9.83 6.79 -3.42
CA SER A 107 -9.42 6.62 -4.81
C SER A 107 -7.89 6.58 -4.96
N LEU A 108 -7.41 5.87 -5.99
CA LEU A 108 -5.99 5.80 -6.33
C LEU A 108 -5.37 7.18 -6.58
N LEU A 109 -6.13 8.12 -7.18
CA LEU A 109 -5.69 9.51 -7.35
C LEU A 109 -5.51 10.22 -6.00
N ASN A 110 -6.39 10.00 -5.03
CA ASN A 110 -6.28 10.61 -3.70
C ASN A 110 -5.11 10.04 -2.89
N VAL A 111 -4.69 8.81 -3.17
CA VAL A 111 -3.50 8.19 -2.59
C VAL A 111 -2.22 8.75 -3.25
N LEU A 112 -2.17 8.83 -4.58
CA LEU A 112 -0.98 9.27 -5.32
C LEU A 112 -0.70 10.77 -5.26
N ILE A 113 -1.74 11.60 -5.28
CA ILE A 113 -1.59 13.06 -5.25
C ILE A 113 -1.34 13.54 -3.80
N GLY A 114 -1.50 12.65 -2.82
CA GLY A 114 -1.23 12.93 -1.42
C GLY A 114 -2.09 14.07 -0.91
N GLY A 115 -3.40 13.82 -0.74
CA GLY A 115 -4.32 14.67 0.03
C GLY A 115 -4.04 16.18 -0.01
N PHE A 116 -3.85 16.76 -1.20
CA PHE A 116 -3.73 18.22 -1.33
C PHE A 116 -5.14 18.79 -1.17
N GLY A 117 -5.49 19.03 0.10
CA GLY A 117 -6.84 19.30 0.53
C GLY A 117 -7.51 18.01 0.98
N GLY A 118 -7.77 17.92 2.29
CA GLY A 118 -8.96 17.21 2.73
C GLY A 118 -10.13 17.78 1.92
N GLY A 119 -10.53 17.08 0.87
CA GLY A 119 -11.82 17.26 0.25
C GLY A 119 -12.79 16.92 1.34
N GLY A 120 -13.20 17.95 2.08
CA GLY A 120 -14.21 17.85 3.10
C GLY A 120 -15.46 17.28 2.45
N ALA A 121 -15.65 15.97 2.56
CA ALA A 121 -16.85 15.55 3.23
C ALA A 121 -16.81 16.35 4.53
N ALA A 122 -17.64 17.40 4.58
CA ALA A 122 -17.90 18.12 5.81
C ALA A 122 -17.90 17.06 6.88
N SER A 123 -17.00 17.18 7.86
CA SER A 123 -17.24 16.49 9.10
C SER A 123 -18.66 16.89 9.42
N SER A 124 -19.60 15.95 9.27
CA SER A 124 -20.78 15.98 10.10
C SER A 124 -20.17 16.23 11.45
N LYS A 125 -20.51 17.36 12.06
CA LYS A 125 -20.13 17.64 13.44
C LYS A 125 -20.63 16.41 14.19
N GLY A 126 -19.76 15.41 14.32
CA GLY A 126 -20.01 14.20 15.07
C GLY A 126 -20.40 14.74 16.40
N ALA A 127 -21.65 14.46 16.78
CA ALA A 127 -22.30 15.07 17.92
C ALA A 127 -21.25 15.23 19.02
N ALA A 128 -20.98 16.46 19.43
CA ALA A 128 -20.04 16.79 20.49
C ALA A 128 -20.59 16.35 21.87
N GLY A 129 -21.21 15.18 21.92
CA GLY A 129 -21.48 14.44 23.13
C GLY A 129 -20.21 13.69 23.48
N GLY A 130 -19.62 14.04 24.62
CA GLY A 130 -18.39 13.42 25.11
C GLY A 130 -18.49 11.90 25.10
N GLN A 131 -17.70 11.28 24.23
CA GLN A 131 -17.43 9.85 24.32
C GLN A 131 -16.52 9.66 25.53
N VAL A 132 -17.13 9.39 26.69
CA VAL A 132 -16.39 8.99 27.88
C VAL A 132 -15.88 7.58 27.63
N ALA A 133 -14.55 7.43 27.51
CA ALA A 133 -13.94 6.12 27.41
C ALA A 133 -14.26 5.32 28.68
N LYS A 134 -14.76 4.10 28.51
CA LYS A 134 -14.97 3.17 29.62
C LYS A 134 -13.69 2.38 29.82
N GLU A 135 -12.97 2.67 30.90
CA GLU A 135 -11.80 1.89 31.29
C GLU A 135 -12.23 0.60 32.00
N VAL A 136 -11.48 -0.48 31.76
CA VAL A 136 -11.73 -1.81 32.33
C VAL A 136 -10.41 -2.32 32.88
N THR A 137 -10.44 -2.95 34.06
CA THR A 137 -9.24 -3.54 34.66
C THR A 137 -8.91 -4.88 34.02
N LEU A 138 -7.66 -5.33 34.13
CA LEU A 138 -7.23 -6.62 33.57
C LEU A 138 -8.05 -7.80 34.11
N ASN A 139 -8.39 -7.77 35.40
CA ASN A 139 -9.19 -8.82 36.04
C ASN A 139 -10.60 -8.87 35.48
N ASP A 140 -11.23 -7.71 35.30
CA ASP A 140 -12.59 -7.61 34.76
C ASP A 140 -12.64 -8.10 33.30
N ALA A 141 -11.62 -7.76 32.50
CA ALA A 141 -11.51 -8.24 31.12
C ALA A 141 -11.33 -9.77 31.06
N ALA A 142 -10.50 -10.35 31.95
CA ALA A 142 -10.31 -11.79 32.04
C ALA A 142 -11.60 -12.52 32.43
N ILE A 143 -12.35 -11.99 33.40
CA ILE A 143 -13.66 -12.55 33.81
C ILE A 143 -14.65 -12.51 32.64
N GLN A 144 -14.71 -11.39 31.92
CA GLN A 144 -15.59 -11.26 30.75
C GLN A 144 -15.24 -12.27 29.65
N LEU A 145 -13.95 -12.47 29.37
CA LEU A 145 -13.49 -13.45 28.38
C LEU A 145 -13.78 -14.90 28.84
N TYR A 146 -13.55 -15.23 30.11
CA TYR A 146 -13.75 -16.58 30.64
C TYR A 146 -15.21 -17.05 30.60
N TYR A 147 -16.16 -16.14 30.86
CA TYR A 147 -17.58 -16.45 30.82
C TYR A 147 -18.23 -16.24 29.43
N SER A 148 -17.45 -15.85 28.42
CA SER A 148 -17.95 -15.67 27.06
C SER A 148 -18.14 -17.03 26.37
N LYS A 149 -19.18 -17.16 25.54
CA LYS A 149 -19.42 -18.37 24.72
C LYS A 149 -18.71 -18.32 23.36
N SER A 150 -18.50 -17.12 22.84
CA SER A 150 -17.79 -16.88 21.59
C SER A 150 -17.05 -15.56 21.69
N VAL A 151 -15.83 -15.54 21.16
CA VAL A 151 -14.93 -14.38 21.18
C VAL A 151 -14.43 -14.14 19.76
N MET A 152 -14.46 -12.87 19.33
CA MET A 152 -13.91 -12.46 18.04
C MET A 152 -12.70 -11.55 18.26
N ILE A 153 -11.54 -11.99 17.80
CA ILE A 153 -10.28 -11.25 17.86
C ILE A 153 -10.13 -10.46 16.56
N VAL A 154 -9.99 -9.14 16.68
CA VAL A 154 -9.77 -8.23 15.54
C VAL A 154 -8.34 -7.71 15.61
N PRO A 155 -7.36 -8.41 15.01
CA PRO A 155 -5.98 -7.97 15.03
C PRO A 155 -5.77 -6.71 14.17
N GLY A 156 -4.79 -5.91 14.53
CA GLY A 156 -4.37 -4.73 13.75
C GLY A 156 -2.87 -4.52 13.83
N TYR A 157 -2.37 -3.48 13.15
CA TYR A 157 -0.94 -3.17 13.06
C TYR A 157 -0.24 -3.10 14.43
N GLY A 158 -0.93 -2.57 15.45
CA GLY A 158 -0.38 -2.47 16.82
C GLY A 158 -0.01 -3.81 17.45
N LEU A 159 -0.76 -4.89 17.15
CA LEU A 159 -0.45 -6.24 17.63
C LEU A 159 0.87 -6.76 17.04
N ALA A 160 1.12 -6.49 15.76
CA ALA A 160 2.36 -6.85 15.08
C ALA A 160 3.55 -6.00 15.57
N VAL A 161 3.37 -4.69 15.76
CA VAL A 161 4.43 -3.81 16.28
C VAL A 161 4.83 -4.20 17.70
N ALA A 162 3.85 -4.55 18.55
CA ALA A 162 4.11 -5.01 19.92
C ALA A 162 4.63 -6.46 19.99
N GLN A 163 4.74 -7.17 18.85
CA GLN A 163 5.12 -8.57 18.79
C GLN A 163 4.25 -9.49 19.66
N ALA A 164 2.97 -9.12 19.82
CA ALA A 164 2.04 -9.76 20.74
C ALA A 164 1.31 -10.98 20.13
N GLN A 165 1.60 -11.37 18.88
CA GLN A 165 0.95 -12.49 18.20
C GLN A 165 1.06 -13.82 18.94
N LYS A 166 2.18 -14.09 19.63
CA LYS A 166 2.36 -15.31 20.41
C LYS A 166 1.48 -15.32 21.67
N VAL A 167 1.49 -14.20 22.40
CA VAL A 167 0.66 -14.01 23.60
C VAL A 167 -0.83 -14.07 23.25
N CYS A 168 -1.23 -13.49 22.11
CA CYS A 168 -2.61 -13.59 21.62
C CYS A 168 -3.00 -15.04 21.32
N LYS A 169 -2.06 -15.85 20.81
CA LYS A 169 -2.32 -17.27 20.55
C LYS A 169 -2.42 -18.09 21.84
N GLU A 170 -1.62 -17.76 22.85
CA GLU A 170 -1.74 -18.39 24.18
C GLU A 170 -3.11 -18.11 24.83
N ILE A 171 -3.64 -16.90 24.66
CA ILE A 171 -4.99 -16.54 25.13
C ILE A 171 -6.07 -17.31 24.36
N ASP A 172 -5.94 -17.40 23.04
CA ASP A 172 -6.81 -18.18 22.17
C ASP A 172 -6.88 -19.65 22.60
N ASP A 173 -5.73 -20.30 22.78
CA ASP A 173 -5.65 -21.70 23.22
C ASP A 173 -6.29 -21.92 24.61
N LEU A 174 -6.09 -20.97 25.54
CA LEU A 174 -6.74 -21.00 26.86
C LEU A 174 -8.27 -20.88 26.76
N LEU A 175 -8.78 -20.03 25.88
CA LEU A 175 -10.22 -19.85 25.68
C LEU A 175 -10.85 -21.09 25.01
N GLU A 176 -10.22 -21.63 23.98
CA GLU A 176 -10.66 -22.86 23.32
C GLU A 176 -10.68 -24.04 24.30
N SER A 177 -9.69 -24.16 25.19
CA SER A 177 -9.65 -25.21 26.22
C SER A 177 -10.82 -25.14 27.22
N ASN A 178 -11.43 -23.96 27.39
CA ASN A 178 -12.62 -23.75 28.22
C ASN A 178 -13.92 -23.85 27.40
N GLY A 179 -13.86 -24.27 26.13
CA GLY A 179 -15.02 -24.48 25.26
C GLY A 179 -15.58 -23.20 24.63
N VAL A 180 -14.80 -22.12 24.59
CA VAL A 180 -15.18 -20.85 23.93
C VAL A 180 -14.89 -20.93 22.43
N ASP A 181 -15.83 -20.49 21.58
CA ASP A 181 -15.64 -20.42 20.12
C ASP A 181 -14.88 -19.13 19.73
N VAL A 182 -13.58 -19.26 19.45
CA VAL A 182 -12.70 -18.14 19.10
C VAL A 182 -12.56 -17.98 17.58
N LYS A 183 -12.77 -16.76 17.08
CA LYS A 183 -12.65 -16.43 15.64
C LYS A 183 -11.80 -15.19 15.41
N TYR A 184 -11.15 -15.13 14.25
CA TYR A 184 -10.39 -13.97 13.82
C TYR A 184 -11.12 -13.21 12.72
N ALA A 185 -11.29 -11.91 12.89
CA ALA A 185 -11.82 -11.02 11.87
C ALA A 185 -10.71 -10.11 11.35
N ILE A 186 -10.20 -10.41 10.16
CA ILE A 186 -9.10 -9.67 9.53
C ILE A 186 -9.68 -8.67 8.54
N HIS A 187 -9.42 -7.39 8.80
CA HIS A 187 -9.75 -6.34 7.84
C HIS A 187 -8.83 -6.46 6.60
N PRO A 188 -9.32 -6.27 5.36
CA PRO A 188 -8.50 -6.45 4.15
C PRO A 188 -7.23 -5.60 4.07
N VAL A 189 -7.19 -4.48 4.80
CA VAL A 189 -6.03 -3.58 4.92
C VAL A 189 -5.47 -3.53 6.34
N ALA A 190 -5.66 -4.60 7.12
CA ALA A 190 -5.03 -4.74 8.43
C ALA A 190 -3.54 -5.09 8.25
N GLY A 191 -2.68 -4.08 8.40
CA GLY A 191 -1.22 -4.23 8.31
C GLY A 191 -0.65 -3.52 7.09
#